data_AF-A0A354UUP5-F1
#
_entry.id   AF-A0A354UUP5-F1
#
_cell.length_a   1.000
_cell.length_b   1.000
_cell.length_c   1.000
_cell.angle_alpha   90.00
_cell.angle_beta   90.00
_cell.angle_gamma   90.00
#
_symmetry.space_group_name_H-M   'P 1'
#
loop_
_entity.id
_entity.type
_entity.pdbx_description
1 polymer ?
#
loop_
_entity_poly.entity_id
_entity_poly.type
_entity_poly.pdbx_seq_one_letter_code
_entity_poly.pdbx_strand_id
1 'polypeptide(L)'
;KTMCYFGPAWYYNFSMGNAQDPEKGCPGDWAICQGPQAHFWGGTWLLAATGSDNPTMLADIMNTFINDEEVCTNLIQNESQFTNNKAVNEKFASDPDYGNAFLGGQNDTAVFTELAKNIKFENKTIYDQLLTEGLQGYWREYCDGEVTEEEAMSNYYKYINEKYPEIVTP
;
A
#
# COMPACT_ATOMS: atom_id res chain seq x y z
N LYS A 1 26.49 -3.91 -3.09
CA LYS A 1 25.77 -2.69 -3.57
C LYS A 1 24.30 -3.07 -3.52
N THR A 2 23.44 -2.25 -2.94
CA THR A 2 22.02 -2.58 -2.72
C THR A 2 21.17 -1.67 -3.60
N MET A 3 20.18 -2.24 -4.29
CA MET A 3 19.20 -1.49 -5.06
C MET A 3 18.05 -1.10 -4.15
N CYS A 4 17.79 0.19 -4.01
CA CYS A 4 16.66 0.67 -3.22
C CYS A 4 15.46 0.97 -4.11
N TYR A 5 14.27 0.58 -3.66
CA TYR A 5 13.00 0.94 -4.28
C TYR A 5 12.09 1.65 -3.28
N PHE A 6 11.08 2.35 -3.79
CA PHE A 6 9.99 2.89 -3.00
C PHE A 6 8.68 2.22 -3.45
N GLY A 7 7.87 1.79 -2.50
CA GLY A 7 6.60 1.12 -2.76
C GLY A 7 5.85 0.86 -1.46
N PRO A 8 4.57 0.44 -1.54
CA PRO A 8 3.81 0.11 -0.35
C PRO A 8 4.40 -1.11 0.36
N ALA A 9 4.06 -1.30 1.64
CA ALA A 9 4.62 -2.36 2.48
C ALA A 9 4.41 -3.79 1.94
N TRP A 10 3.34 -4.00 1.17
CA TRP A 10 3.04 -5.28 0.56
C TRP A 10 3.86 -5.57 -0.71
N TYR A 11 4.55 -4.58 -1.27
CA TYR A 11 5.13 -4.67 -2.61
C TYR A 11 6.14 -5.81 -2.77
N TYR A 12 7.10 -5.95 -1.85
CA TYR A 12 8.09 -7.02 -1.97
C TYR A 12 7.45 -8.40 -1.82
N ASN A 13 6.56 -8.57 -0.84
CA ASN A 13 5.86 -9.83 -0.59
C ASN A 13 5.13 -10.35 -1.84
N PHE A 14 4.45 -9.48 -2.60
CA PHE A 14 3.55 -9.92 -3.68
C PHE A 14 4.02 -9.60 -5.10
N SER A 15 4.90 -8.61 -5.31
CA SER A 15 5.26 -8.12 -6.65
C SER A 15 6.69 -8.43 -7.05
N MET A 16 7.56 -8.78 -6.10
CA MET A 16 8.97 -9.03 -6.41
C MET A 16 9.28 -10.47 -6.80
N GLY A 17 8.31 -11.39 -6.70
CA GLY A 17 8.28 -12.70 -7.39
C GLY A 17 9.66 -13.36 -7.56
N ASN A 18 10.18 -13.36 -8.80
CA ASN A 18 11.47 -13.97 -9.16
C ASN A 18 12.68 -13.47 -8.33
N ALA A 19 12.66 -12.24 -7.83
CA ALA A 19 13.73 -11.74 -6.97
C ALA A 19 13.77 -12.45 -5.62
N GLN A 20 12.62 -12.97 -5.14
CA GLN A 20 12.51 -13.71 -3.88
C GLN A 20 12.83 -15.21 -4.03
N ASP A 21 13.11 -15.70 -5.25
CA ASP A 21 13.49 -17.11 -5.46
C ASP A 21 14.78 -17.41 -4.68
N PRO A 22 14.81 -18.46 -3.83
CA PRO A 22 15.95 -18.73 -2.96
C PRO A 22 17.20 -19.24 -3.70
N GLU A 23 17.06 -19.75 -4.92
CA GLU A 23 18.16 -20.30 -5.72
C GLU A 23 18.63 -19.35 -6.82
N LYS A 24 17.69 -18.62 -7.43
CA LYS A 24 17.93 -17.80 -8.63
C LYS A 24 17.62 -16.32 -8.43
N GLY A 25 17.00 -15.98 -7.31
CA GLY A 25 16.68 -14.61 -6.95
C GLY A 25 17.91 -13.86 -6.44
N CYS A 26 17.65 -12.71 -5.85
CA CYS A 26 18.66 -11.84 -5.28
C CYS A 26 18.26 -11.33 -3.89
N PRO A 27 17.93 -12.24 -2.95
CA PRO A 27 17.67 -11.85 -1.56
C PRO A 27 18.92 -11.18 -0.98
N GLY A 28 18.74 -10.07 -0.28
CA GLY A 28 19.82 -9.27 0.28
C GLY A 28 20.33 -8.13 -0.61
N ASP A 29 20.03 -8.16 -1.91
CA ASP A 29 20.44 -7.09 -2.84
C ASP A 29 19.41 -5.94 -2.93
N TRP A 30 18.30 -6.04 -2.21
CA TRP A 30 17.22 -5.05 -2.19
C TRP A 30 17.08 -4.36 -0.85
N ALA A 31 16.66 -3.10 -0.88
CA ALA A 31 16.24 -2.35 0.28
C ALA A 31 15.11 -1.39 -0.09
N ILE A 32 14.45 -0.87 0.92
CA ILE A 32 13.40 0.14 0.82
C ILE A 32 14.01 1.51 1.08
N CYS A 33 13.63 2.51 0.29
CA CYS A 33 13.94 3.91 0.54
C CYS A 33 12.67 4.77 0.56
N GLN A 34 12.82 5.98 1.11
CA GLN A 34 11.80 7.01 1.00
C GLN A 34 11.59 7.40 -0.46
N GLY A 35 10.34 7.35 -0.91
CA GLY A 35 9.93 7.90 -2.20
C GLY A 35 9.90 9.44 -2.18
N PRO A 36 9.77 10.08 -3.36
CA PRO A 36 9.74 11.55 -3.47
C PRO A 36 8.56 12.20 -2.72
N GLN A 37 7.51 11.42 -2.45
CA GLN A 37 6.35 11.84 -1.66
C GLN A 37 5.87 10.68 -0.78
N ALA A 38 5.46 11.01 0.45
CA ALA A 38 4.77 10.08 1.32
C ALA A 38 3.39 9.74 0.73
N HIS A 39 3.13 8.46 0.54
CA HIS A 39 1.89 7.95 -0.03
C HIS A 39 1.51 6.62 0.62
N PHE A 40 0.27 6.20 0.39
CA PHE A 40 -0.16 4.82 0.62
C PHE A 40 -0.79 4.30 -0.68
N TRP A 41 -0.74 2.98 -0.87
CA TRP A 41 -1.45 2.33 -1.96
C TRP A 41 -1.91 0.94 -1.50
N GLY A 42 -3.18 0.63 -1.77
CA GLY A 42 -3.81 -0.59 -1.32
C GLY A 42 -4.08 -0.58 0.19
N GLY A 43 -3.69 -1.66 0.86
CA GLY A 43 -4.11 -1.96 2.22
C GLY A 43 -5.36 -2.83 2.24
N THR A 44 -5.41 -3.76 3.19
CA THR A 44 -6.55 -4.68 3.36
C THR A 44 -7.64 -4.01 4.18
N TRP A 45 -8.87 -4.07 3.70
CA TRP A 45 -10.05 -3.53 4.38
C TRP A 45 -10.95 -4.67 4.85
N LEU A 46 -11.47 -4.54 6.07
CA LEU A 46 -12.50 -5.43 6.59
C LEU A 46 -13.86 -4.74 6.46
N LEU A 47 -14.82 -5.41 5.81
CA LEU A 47 -16.16 -4.89 5.59
C LEU A 47 -17.19 -5.75 6.32
N ALA A 48 -18.06 -5.12 7.11
CA ALA A 48 -19.19 -5.79 7.74
C ALA A 48 -20.39 -5.70 6.80
N ALA A 49 -20.87 -6.86 6.33
CA ALA A 49 -22.01 -6.91 5.42
C ALA A 49 -23.29 -6.43 6.12
N THR A 50 -24.07 -5.61 5.42
CA THR A 50 -25.41 -5.23 5.89
C THR A 50 -26.31 -6.47 5.94
N GLY A 51 -27.05 -6.64 7.04
CA GLY A 51 -27.97 -7.78 7.22
C GLY A 51 -27.35 -9.03 7.85
N SER A 52 -26.14 -8.93 8.42
CA SER A 52 -25.58 -10.02 9.24
C SER A 52 -26.49 -10.36 10.42
N ASP A 53 -26.70 -11.65 10.64
CA ASP A 53 -27.44 -12.19 11.79
C ASP A 53 -26.57 -12.26 13.06
N ASN A 54 -25.26 -12.00 12.95
CA ASN A 54 -24.33 -12.03 14.06
C ASN A 54 -23.34 -10.84 14.03
N PRO A 55 -23.81 -9.62 14.34
CA PRO A 55 -22.96 -8.43 14.36
C PRO A 55 -21.88 -8.49 15.45
N THR A 56 -22.11 -9.21 16.55
CA THR A 56 -21.13 -9.39 17.63
C THR A 56 -19.91 -10.14 17.14
N MET A 57 -20.10 -11.31 16.51
CA MET A 57 -18.97 -12.09 15.97
C MET A 57 -18.21 -11.33 14.88
N LEU A 58 -18.88 -10.54 14.04
CA LEU A 58 -18.21 -9.69 13.06
C LEU A 58 -17.33 -8.64 13.75
N ALA A 59 -17.85 -7.97 14.78
CA ALA A 59 -17.08 -7.01 15.55
C ALA A 59 -15.88 -7.66 16.25
N ASP A 60 -16.06 -8.86 16.81
CA ASP A 60 -14.98 -9.61 17.46
C ASP A 60 -13.85 -9.92 16.46
N ILE A 61 -14.17 -10.48 15.29
CA ILE A 61 -13.18 -10.78 14.25
C ILE A 61 -12.45 -9.51 13.79
N MET A 62 -13.18 -8.42 13.55
CA MET A 62 -12.57 -7.15 13.17
C MET A 62 -11.63 -6.63 14.25
N ASN A 63 -12.05 -6.67 15.52
CA ASN A 63 -11.20 -6.27 16.64
C ASN A 63 -9.94 -7.14 16.75
N THR A 64 -10.04 -8.45 16.50
CA THR A 64 -8.88 -9.34 16.49
C THR A 64 -7.84 -8.92 15.45
N PHE A 65 -8.25 -8.58 14.22
CA PHE A 65 -7.28 -8.19 13.18
C PHE A 65 -6.77 -6.74 13.31
N ILE A 66 -7.53 -5.86 13.98
CA ILE A 66 -7.24 -4.42 14.06
C ILE A 66 -6.52 -4.05 15.36
N ASN A 67 -6.91 -4.64 16.49
CA ASN A 67 -6.56 -4.15 17.83
C ASN A 67 -5.82 -5.19 18.69
N ASP A 68 -5.96 -6.48 18.43
CA ASP A 68 -5.28 -7.51 19.22
C ASP A 68 -3.78 -7.50 18.93
N GLU A 69 -2.97 -7.11 19.93
CA GLU A 69 -1.53 -6.94 19.76
C GLU A 69 -0.80 -8.25 19.49
N GLU A 70 -1.29 -9.39 20.00
CA GLU A 70 -0.68 -10.70 19.73
C GLU A 70 -0.89 -11.08 18.27
N VAL A 71 -2.11 -10.91 17.75
CA VAL A 71 -2.41 -11.17 16.34
C VAL A 71 -1.65 -10.22 15.43
N CYS A 72 -1.62 -8.92 15.73
CA CYS A 72 -0.82 -7.96 14.95
C CYS A 72 0.68 -8.29 15.00
N THR A 73 1.21 -8.70 16.16
CA THR A 73 2.61 -9.15 16.30
C THR A 73 2.89 -10.34 15.39
N ASN A 74 1.98 -11.33 15.37
CA ASN A 74 2.10 -12.51 14.54
C ASN A 74 2.05 -12.18 13.04
N LEU A 75 1.24 -11.18 12.63
CA LEU A 75 1.22 -10.70 11.23
C LEU A 75 2.56 -10.11 10.79
N ILE A 76 3.27 -9.42 11.68
CA ILE A 76 4.62 -8.90 11.37
C ILE A 76 5.61 -10.07 11.30
N GLN A 77 5.68 -10.89 12.35
CA GLN A 77 6.70 -11.94 12.49
C GLN A 77 6.60 -13.05 11.44
N ASN A 78 5.37 -13.50 11.15
CA ASN A 78 5.16 -14.68 10.31
C ASN A 78 4.94 -14.31 8.86
N GLU A 79 4.31 -13.15 8.60
CA GLU A 79 3.82 -12.78 7.27
C GLU A 79 4.48 -11.50 6.73
N SER A 80 5.42 -10.92 7.47
CA SER A 80 6.13 -9.68 7.10
C SER A 80 5.16 -8.56 6.69
N GLN A 81 4.03 -8.45 7.40
CA GLN A 81 3.02 -7.41 7.17
C GLN A 81 3.38 -6.13 7.92
N PHE A 82 2.92 -4.99 7.40
CA PHE A 82 2.89 -3.73 8.15
C PHE A 82 1.46 -3.47 8.61
N THR A 83 1.21 -3.55 9.93
CA THR A 83 -0.15 -3.55 10.47
C THR A 83 -0.73 -2.15 10.64
N ASN A 84 -2.02 -2.03 10.95
CA ASN A 84 -2.61 -0.75 11.35
C ASN A 84 -2.29 -0.38 12.82
N ASN A 85 -1.79 -1.32 13.62
CA ASN A 85 -1.55 -1.12 15.04
C ASN A 85 -0.20 -0.41 15.25
N LYS A 86 -0.27 0.90 15.54
CA LYS A 86 0.91 1.75 15.70
C LYS A 86 1.83 1.30 16.83
N ALA A 87 1.28 0.86 17.96
CA ALA A 87 2.10 0.43 19.10
C ALA A 87 2.92 -0.83 18.76
N VAL A 88 2.29 -1.79 18.09
CA VAL A 88 2.98 -2.99 17.60
C VAL A 88 4.04 -2.63 16.56
N ASN A 89 3.70 -1.80 15.56
CA ASN A 89 4.69 -1.37 14.57
C ASN A 89 5.87 -0.62 15.22
N GLU A 90 5.64 0.26 16.21
CA GLU A 90 6.69 0.99 16.93
C GLU A 90 7.62 0.08 17.72
N LYS A 91 7.09 -1.01 18.29
CA LYS A 91 7.89 -2.04 18.98
C LYS A 91 8.90 -2.69 18.02
N PHE A 92 8.45 -3.12 16.84
CA PHE A 92 9.30 -3.75 15.83
C PHE A 92 10.23 -2.73 15.14
N ALA A 93 9.77 -1.51 14.93
CA ALA A 93 10.58 -0.42 14.39
C ALA A 93 11.77 -0.07 15.29
N SER A 94 11.61 -0.22 16.60
CA SER A 94 12.64 0.09 17.60
C SER A 94 13.51 -1.12 17.98
N ASP A 95 13.17 -2.31 17.50
CA ASP A 95 13.90 -3.54 17.81
C ASP A 95 15.18 -3.64 16.96
N PRO A 96 16.38 -3.61 17.58
CA PRO A 96 17.64 -3.71 16.84
C PRO A 96 17.90 -5.12 16.26
N ASP A 97 17.20 -6.13 16.76
CA ASP A 97 17.34 -7.52 16.33
C ASP A 97 16.30 -7.91 15.27
N TYR A 98 15.32 -7.03 14.99
CA TYR A 98 14.35 -7.23 13.92
C TYR A 98 14.87 -6.71 12.58
N GLY A 99 14.72 -7.53 11.54
CA GLY A 99 15.06 -7.17 10.17
C GLY A 99 14.51 -8.18 9.17
N ASN A 100 14.24 -7.71 7.96
CA ASN A 100 13.71 -8.54 6.89
C ASN A 100 14.86 -9.22 6.12
N ALA A 101 14.86 -10.56 6.08
CA ALA A 101 15.91 -11.33 5.44
C ALA A 101 16.00 -11.12 3.91
N PHE A 102 14.86 -10.96 3.23
CA PHE A 102 14.84 -10.66 1.80
C PHE A 102 15.47 -9.30 1.49
N LEU A 103 15.31 -8.33 2.39
CA LEU A 103 15.87 -6.98 2.29
C LEU A 103 17.27 -6.84 2.92
N GLY A 104 17.99 -7.96 3.06
CA GLY A 104 19.38 -7.95 3.56
C GLY A 104 19.49 -7.58 5.04
N GLY A 105 18.45 -7.83 5.83
CA GLY A 105 18.38 -7.50 7.25
C GLY A 105 17.90 -6.07 7.53
N GLN A 106 17.45 -5.32 6.52
CA GLN A 106 16.84 -4.01 6.77
C GLN A 106 15.59 -4.16 7.64
N ASN A 107 15.47 -3.33 8.68
CA ASN A 107 14.23 -3.17 9.42
C ASN A 107 13.24 -2.34 8.60
N ASP A 108 12.45 -3.02 7.78
CA ASP A 108 11.42 -2.44 6.92
C ASP A 108 10.29 -1.78 7.73
N THR A 109 9.95 -2.34 8.88
CA THR A 109 8.93 -1.78 9.79
C THR A 109 9.36 -0.41 10.33
N ALA A 110 10.65 -0.21 10.62
CA ALA A 110 11.19 1.09 10.99
C ALA A 110 11.04 2.12 9.88
N VAL A 111 11.36 1.73 8.63
CA VAL A 111 11.20 2.58 7.45
C VAL A 111 9.74 2.98 7.28
N PHE A 112 8.81 2.01 7.26
CA PHE A 112 7.39 2.30 7.05
C PHE A 112 6.75 3.09 8.18
N THR A 113 7.14 2.84 9.44
CA THR A 113 6.65 3.61 10.60
C THR A 113 7.02 5.09 10.47
N GLU A 114 8.24 5.40 10.04
CA GLU A 114 8.66 6.78 9.84
C GLU A 114 7.95 7.43 8.64
N LEU A 115 7.87 6.72 7.52
CA LEU A 115 7.20 7.23 6.32
C LEU A 115 5.70 7.49 6.53
N ALA A 116 5.03 6.62 7.29
CA ALA A 116 3.59 6.73 7.57
C ALA A 116 3.22 8.03 8.31
N LYS A 117 4.12 8.59 9.13
CA LYS A 117 3.90 9.87 9.83
C LYS A 117 3.69 11.05 8.88
N ASN A 118 4.24 10.95 7.67
CA ASN A 118 4.20 12.02 6.67
C ASN A 118 3.02 11.90 5.70
N ILE A 119 2.22 10.83 5.80
CA ILE A 119 1.06 10.63 4.93
C ILE A 119 -0.05 11.60 5.35
N LYS A 120 -0.53 12.40 4.40
CA LYS A 120 -1.68 13.29 4.58
C LYS A 120 -2.91 12.69 3.93
N PHE A 121 -3.99 12.57 4.70
CA PHE A 121 -5.24 11.98 4.27
C PHE A 121 -6.30 13.08 4.06
N GLU A 122 -6.06 13.95 3.08
CA GLU A 122 -6.92 15.10 2.75
C GLU A 122 -7.66 14.87 1.42
N ASN A 123 -8.82 15.51 1.24
CA ASN A 123 -9.61 15.55 0.00
C ASN A 123 -10.07 14.19 -0.56
N LYS A 124 -10.34 13.23 0.33
CA LYS A 124 -10.74 11.88 -0.04
C LYS A 124 -12.21 11.82 -0.41
N THR A 125 -12.52 11.05 -1.43
CA THR A 125 -13.89 10.82 -1.88
C THR A 125 -14.16 9.32 -2.08
N ILE A 126 -15.43 8.98 -2.26
CA ILE A 126 -15.83 7.62 -2.66
C ILE A 126 -15.33 7.23 -4.05
N TYR A 127 -14.82 8.17 -4.84
CA TYR A 127 -14.38 7.96 -6.22
C TYR A 127 -12.88 7.72 -6.33
N ASP A 128 -12.09 7.96 -5.27
CA ASP A 128 -10.62 8.05 -5.31
C ASP A 128 -9.95 6.87 -6.02
N GLN A 129 -10.36 5.63 -5.72
CA GLN A 129 -9.79 4.45 -6.37
C GLN A 129 -10.01 4.50 -7.88
N LEU A 130 -11.25 4.73 -8.31
CA LEU A 130 -11.64 4.69 -9.71
C LEU A 130 -11.07 5.87 -10.51
N LEU A 131 -10.92 7.03 -9.86
CA LEU A 131 -10.24 8.20 -10.44
C LEU A 131 -8.74 7.93 -10.59
N THR A 132 -8.08 7.40 -9.55
CA THR A 132 -6.65 7.09 -9.56
C THR A 132 -6.30 6.05 -10.64
N GLU A 133 -7.05 4.95 -10.69
CA GLU A 133 -6.86 3.90 -11.69
C GLU A 133 -7.19 4.41 -13.10
N GLY A 134 -8.24 5.23 -13.25
CA GLY A 134 -8.59 5.87 -14.51
C GLY A 134 -7.45 6.74 -15.04
N LEU A 135 -6.86 7.59 -14.19
CA LEU A 135 -5.73 8.44 -14.58
C LEU A 135 -4.56 7.60 -15.08
N GLN A 136 -4.20 6.50 -14.40
CA GLN A 136 -3.12 5.62 -14.85
C GLN A 136 -3.39 5.01 -16.24
N GLY A 137 -4.66 4.70 -16.54
CA GLY A 137 -5.07 4.19 -17.85
C GLY A 137 -4.91 5.22 -18.96
N TYR A 138 -5.49 6.41 -18.80
CA TYR A 138 -5.43 7.46 -19.84
C TYR A 138 -4.05 8.11 -19.95
N TRP A 139 -3.32 8.26 -18.84
CA TRP A 139 -1.95 8.78 -18.88
C TRP A 139 -0.98 7.84 -19.60
N ARG A 140 -1.28 6.54 -19.62
CA ARG A 140 -0.50 5.57 -20.40
C ARG A 140 -0.54 5.87 -21.90
N GLU A 141 -1.66 6.36 -22.43
CA GLU A 141 -1.76 6.77 -23.85
C GLU A 141 -0.68 7.80 -24.21
N TYR A 142 -0.42 8.76 -23.32
CA TYR A 142 0.67 9.72 -23.46
C TYR A 142 2.05 9.07 -23.31
N CYS A 143 2.24 8.23 -22.30
CA CYS A 143 3.53 7.52 -22.10
C CYS A 143 3.90 6.63 -23.29
N ASP A 144 2.91 6.06 -23.98
CA ASP A 144 3.09 5.21 -25.15
C ASP A 144 3.24 6.04 -26.45
N GLY A 145 3.03 7.36 -26.38
CA GLY A 145 3.19 8.31 -27.48
C GLY A 145 2.02 8.33 -28.47
N GLU A 146 0.86 7.80 -28.07
CA GLU A 146 -0.34 7.71 -28.92
C GLU A 146 -1.07 9.05 -29.02
N VAL A 147 -1.02 9.85 -27.95
CA VAL A 147 -1.66 11.16 -27.83
C VAL A 147 -0.73 12.16 -27.14
N THR A 148 -1.04 13.44 -27.26
CA THR A 148 -0.37 14.49 -26.47
C THR A 148 -0.78 14.42 -25.00
N GLU A 149 0.01 15.04 -24.11
CA GLU A 149 -0.32 15.15 -22.69
C GLU A 149 -1.70 15.81 -22.46
N GLU A 150 -2.00 16.85 -23.24
CA GLU A 150 -3.27 17.58 -23.19
C GLU A 150 -4.46 16.68 -23.61
N GLU A 151 -4.28 15.87 -24.66
CA GLU A 151 -5.28 14.92 -25.12
C GLU A 151 -5.53 13.79 -24.11
N ALA A 152 -4.48 13.24 -23.49
CA ALA A 152 -4.62 12.22 -22.44
C ALA A 152 -5.43 12.75 -21.24
N MET A 153 -5.16 13.99 -20.81
CA MET A 153 -5.93 14.62 -19.74
C MET A 153 -7.37 14.92 -20.15
N SER A 154 -7.60 15.38 -21.39
CA SER A 154 -8.95 15.59 -21.93
C SER A 154 -9.75 14.27 -21.96
N ASN A 155 -9.12 13.17 -22.41
CA ASN A 155 -9.73 11.84 -22.40
C ASN A 155 -10.08 11.38 -20.98
N TYR A 156 -9.19 11.59 -20.03
CA TYR A 156 -9.44 11.30 -18.62
C TYR A 156 -10.61 12.10 -18.05
N TYR A 157 -10.67 13.41 -18.28
CA TYR A 157 -11.77 14.26 -17.80
C TYR A 157 -13.10 13.91 -18.46
N LYS A 158 -13.08 13.59 -19.75
CA LYS A 158 -14.27 13.07 -20.44
C LYS A 158 -14.77 11.79 -19.78
N TYR A 159 -13.88 10.83 -19.49
CA TYR A 159 -14.24 9.60 -18.78
C TYR A 159 -14.85 9.89 -17.39
N ILE A 160 -14.27 10.81 -16.62
CA ILE A 160 -14.80 11.20 -15.32
C ILE A 160 -16.22 11.74 -15.45
N ASN A 161 -16.43 12.71 -16.34
CA ASN A 161 -17.72 13.38 -16.48
C ASN A 161 -18.82 12.46 -17.05
N GLU A 162 -18.45 11.48 -17.88
CA GLU A 162 -19.38 10.48 -18.39
C GLU A 162 -19.79 9.47 -17.32
N LYS A 163 -18.87 9.11 -16.41
CA LYS A 163 -19.10 8.08 -15.39
C LYS A 163 -19.64 8.63 -14.06
N TYR A 164 -19.24 9.84 -13.71
CA TYR A 164 -19.60 10.54 -12.47
C TYR A 164 -20.01 11.99 -12.80
N PRO A 165 -21.23 12.20 -13.34
CA PRO A 165 -21.69 13.52 -13.79
C PRO A 165 -21.73 14.60 -12.71
N GLU A 166 -21.69 14.21 -11.44
CA GLU A 166 -21.62 15.07 -10.26
C GLU A 166 -20.23 15.68 -10.01
N ILE A 167 -19.18 15.13 -10.62
CA ILE A 167 -17.81 15.63 -10.48
C ILE A 167 -17.59 16.76 -11.48
N VAL A 168 -17.02 17.87 -11.01
CA VAL A 168 -16.60 18.98 -11.86
C VAL A 168 -15.10 18.86 -12.12
N THR A 169 -14.72 18.61 -13.38
CA THR A 169 -13.33 18.62 -13.81
C THR A 169 -12.86 20.04 -14.17
N PRO A 170 -11.54 20.32 -14.16
CA PRO A 170 -10.96 21.55 -14.70
C PRO A 170 -11.36 21.84 -16.15
#